data_AF-A0A484CBS0-F1
#
_entry.id   AF-A0A484CBS0-F1
#
_cell.length_a   1.000
_cell.length_b   1.000
_cell.length_c   1.000
_cell.angle_alpha   90.00
_cell.angle_beta   90.00
_cell.angle_gamma   90.00
#
_symmetry.space_group_name_H-M   'P 1'
#
loop_
_entity.id
_entity.type
_entity.pdbx_description
1 polymer ?
#
loop_
_entity_poly.entity_id
_entity_poly.type
_entity_poly.pdbx_seq_one_letter_code
_entity_poly.pdbx_strand_id
1 'polypeptide(L)'
;MAIKAKLEEASARVRKLQQEKNNALRREKRTKMNMQALLEELKEKNLINEKLKDNLECYSDLPVNLLSRQGVEYTKAQRDFALTLHLDGPKAYHYLRDTLHIQLPHPSSLQRWLSSLDARPGLNKMMLDMLERQRQVDEVKYGCVTLMLDAMSIKNHVQYDPQTQTMFGYVDMGDRLNETDMASEVLVFMVVGLQGYWKAPKKSFPTFE
;
A
#
# COMPACT_ATOMS: atom_id res chain seq x y z
N MET A 1 -26.78 31.57 20.60
CA MET A 1 -27.40 31.63 19.25
C MET A 1 -26.43 31.25 18.12
N ALA A 2 -25.18 31.70 18.12
CA ALA A 2 -24.22 31.44 17.03
C ALA A 2 -23.93 29.94 16.75
N ILE A 3 -23.87 29.09 17.78
CA ILE A 3 -23.60 27.65 17.61
C ILE A 3 -24.73 26.93 16.87
N LYS A 4 -25.99 27.29 17.18
CA LYS A 4 -27.18 26.69 16.54
C LYS A 4 -27.27 27.07 15.06
N ALA A 5 -26.93 28.32 14.72
CA ALA A 5 -26.86 28.77 13.34
C ALA A 5 -25.77 28.05 12.54
N LYS A 6 -24.57 27.86 13.11
CA LYS A 6 -23.49 27.08 12.48
C LYS A 6 -23.87 25.61 12.28
N LEU A 7 -24.59 25.02 13.25
CA LEU A 7 -25.07 23.65 13.15
C LEU A 7 -26.09 23.49 12.00
N GLU A 8 -27.03 24.42 11.88
CA GLU A 8 -28.00 24.42 10.78
C GLU A 8 -27.35 24.64 9.42
N GLU A 9 -26.38 25.55 9.33
CA GLU A 9 -25.64 25.75 8.08
C GLU A 9 -24.83 24.51 7.67
N ALA A 10 -24.18 23.84 8.64
CA ALA A 10 -23.48 22.58 8.40
C ALA A 10 -24.46 21.47 7.98
N SER A 11 -25.63 21.38 8.61
CA SER A 11 -26.67 20.38 8.27
C SER A 11 -27.18 20.57 6.83
N ALA A 12 -27.41 21.82 6.42
CA ALA A 12 -27.83 22.17 5.07
C ALA A 12 -26.75 21.82 4.03
N ARG A 13 -25.47 22.11 4.33
CA ARG A 13 -24.34 21.73 3.47
C ARG A 13 -24.24 20.22 3.28
N VAL A 14 -24.36 19.44 4.36
CA VAL A 14 -24.35 17.97 4.29
C VAL A 14 -25.49 17.44 3.43
N ARG A 15 -26.71 17.97 3.59
CA ARG A 15 -27.87 17.58 2.75
C ARG A 15 -27.63 17.87 1.27
N LYS A 16 -27.08 19.04 0.95
CA LYS A 16 -26.75 19.41 -0.44
C LYS A 16 -25.72 18.46 -1.04
N LEU A 17 -24.62 18.20 -0.33
CA LEU A 17 -23.57 17.26 -0.77
C LEU A 17 -24.13 15.84 -0.96
N GLN A 18 -25.01 15.38 -0.06
CA GLN A 18 -25.65 14.07 -0.17
C GLN A 18 -26.51 13.97 -1.44
N GLN A 19 -27.24 15.03 -1.78
CA GLN A 19 -28.06 15.10 -2.98
C GLN A 19 -27.20 15.12 -4.25
N GLU A 20 -26.12 15.90 -4.28
CA GLU A 20 -25.15 15.93 -5.38
C GLU A 20 -24.51 14.56 -5.60
N LYS A 21 -24.07 13.89 -4.53
CA LYS A 21 -23.55 12.51 -4.57
C LYS A 21 -24.57 11.53 -5.17
N ASN A 22 -25.83 11.57 -4.71
CA ASN A 22 -26.87 10.70 -5.23
C ASN A 22 -27.18 10.96 -6.71
N ASN A 23 -27.14 12.22 -7.14
CA ASN A 23 -27.32 12.59 -8.55
C ASN A 23 -26.13 12.13 -9.41
N ALA A 24 -24.90 12.21 -8.90
CA ALA A 24 -23.73 11.65 -9.58
C ALA A 24 -23.86 10.13 -9.75
N LEU A 25 -24.23 9.42 -8.69
CA LEU A 25 -24.43 7.96 -8.74
C LEU A 25 -25.53 7.55 -9.74
N ARG A 26 -26.61 8.33 -9.84
CA ARG A 26 -27.68 8.12 -10.84
C ARG A 26 -27.17 8.33 -12.27
N ARG A 27 -26.32 9.33 -12.51
CA ARG A 27 -25.72 9.59 -13.83
C ARG A 27 -24.76 8.46 -14.24
N GLU A 28 -23.94 8.01 -13.31
CA GLU A 28 -23.04 6.87 -13.50
C GLU A 28 -23.83 5.60 -13.84
N LYS A 29 -24.89 5.30 -13.08
CA LYS A 29 -25.76 4.14 -13.33
C LYS A 29 -26.40 4.18 -14.73
N ARG A 30 -26.90 5.35 -15.16
CA ARG A 30 -27.44 5.52 -16.54
C ARG A 30 -26.38 5.28 -17.59
N THR A 31 -25.18 5.82 -17.40
CA THR A 31 -24.08 5.64 -18.35
C THR A 31 -23.70 4.16 -18.48
N LYS A 32 -23.65 3.43 -17.35
CA LYS A 32 -23.41 1.98 -17.35
C LYS A 32 -24.49 1.20 -18.08
N MET A 33 -25.77 1.53 -17.84
CA MET A 33 -26.91 0.91 -18.54
C MET A 33 -26.86 1.20 -20.04
N ASN A 34 -26.54 2.43 -20.43
CA ASN A 34 -26.40 2.81 -21.84
C ASN A 34 -25.23 2.10 -22.51
N MET A 35 -24.08 1.97 -21.84
CA MET A 35 -22.94 1.20 -22.35
C MET A 35 -23.29 -0.28 -22.52
N GLN A 36 -24.05 -0.87 -21.58
CA GLN A 36 -24.53 -2.25 -21.71
C GLN A 36 -25.50 -2.41 -22.87
N ALA A 37 -26.45 -1.49 -23.03
CA ALA A 37 -27.38 -1.49 -24.16
C ALA A 37 -26.66 -1.36 -25.50
N LEU A 38 -25.67 -0.45 -25.59
CA LEU A 38 -24.82 -0.31 -26.78
C LEU A 38 -24.02 -1.58 -27.08
N LEU A 39 -23.48 -2.26 -26.06
CA LEU A 39 -22.76 -3.52 -26.25
C LEU A 39 -23.68 -4.62 -26.78
N GLU A 40 -24.89 -4.76 -26.27
CA GLU A 40 -25.87 -5.72 -26.79
C GLU A 40 -26.31 -5.35 -28.21
N GLU A 41 -26.54 -4.07 -28.51
CA GLU A 41 -26.85 -3.60 -29.87
C GLU A 41 -25.70 -3.87 -30.85
N LEU A 42 -24.44 -3.72 -30.42
CA LEU A 42 -23.26 -4.03 -31.21
C LEU A 42 -23.09 -5.55 -31.44
N LYS A 43 -23.47 -6.39 -30.46
CA LYS A 43 -23.52 -7.85 -30.62
C LYS A 43 -24.61 -8.26 -31.61
N GLU A 44 -25.83 -7.74 -31.45
CA GLU A 44 -26.98 -8.05 -32.32
C GLU A 44 -26.71 -7.65 -33.77
N LYS A 45 -26.01 -6.53 -33.99
CA LYS A 45 -25.61 -6.07 -35.32
C LYS A 45 -24.37 -6.77 -35.89
N ASN A 46 -23.78 -7.76 -35.20
CA ASN A 46 -22.49 -8.38 -35.55
C ASN A 46 -21.36 -7.37 -35.82
N LEU A 47 -21.41 -6.20 -35.18
CA LEU A 47 -20.41 -5.14 -35.32
C LEU A 47 -19.21 -5.36 -34.40
N ILE A 48 -19.24 -6.35 -33.50
CA ILE A 48 -18.04 -6.93 -32.89
C ILE A 48 -17.30 -7.75 -33.96
N ASN A 49 -16.76 -7.03 -34.93
CA ASN A 49 -15.97 -7.55 -36.04
C ASN A 49 -14.57 -7.93 -35.52
N GLU A 50 -13.86 -8.83 -36.21
CA GLU A 50 -12.45 -9.17 -35.96
C GLU A 50 -11.60 -7.92 -35.73
N LYS A 51 -11.80 -6.86 -36.52
CA LYS A 51 -11.09 -5.58 -36.34
C LYS A 51 -11.26 -4.93 -34.95
N LEU A 52 -12.43 -5.06 -34.33
CA LEU A 52 -12.68 -4.56 -32.97
C LEU A 52 -12.07 -5.48 -31.92
N LYS A 53 -12.06 -6.79 -32.19
CA LYS A 53 -11.40 -7.80 -31.36
C LYS A 53 -9.88 -7.62 -31.36
N ASP A 54 -9.28 -7.43 -32.54
CA ASP A 54 -7.85 -7.15 -32.72
C ASP A 54 -7.45 -5.84 -32.03
N ASN A 55 -8.29 -4.80 -32.13
CA ASN A 55 -8.06 -3.53 -31.44
C ASN A 55 -8.18 -3.62 -29.91
N LEU A 56 -8.93 -4.60 -29.38
CA LEU A 56 -9.09 -4.84 -27.96
C LEU A 56 -8.05 -5.81 -27.41
N GLU A 57 -7.45 -6.63 -28.27
CA GLU A 57 -6.42 -7.60 -27.93
C GLU A 57 -5.19 -6.90 -27.31
N CYS A 58 -4.84 -5.69 -27.76
CA CYS A 58 -3.74 -4.92 -27.14
C CYS A 58 -4.00 -4.50 -25.68
N TYR A 59 -5.22 -4.66 -25.17
CA TYR A 59 -5.58 -4.43 -23.77
C TYR A 59 -5.89 -5.73 -22.99
N SER A 60 -5.72 -6.92 -23.60
CA SER A 60 -6.01 -8.20 -22.94
C SER A 60 -5.21 -8.41 -21.66
N ASP A 61 -3.98 -7.90 -21.66
CA ASP A 61 -3.04 -8.04 -20.55
C ASP A 61 -3.30 -7.05 -19.42
N LEU A 62 -4.20 -6.08 -19.63
CA LEU A 62 -4.54 -5.10 -18.61
C LEU A 62 -5.31 -5.82 -17.49
N PRO A 63 -4.83 -5.79 -16.23
CA PRO A 63 -5.47 -6.51 -15.14
C PRO A 63 -6.66 -5.70 -14.61
N VAL A 64 -7.72 -5.58 -15.42
CA VAL A 64 -8.93 -4.79 -15.12
C VAL A 64 -9.60 -5.24 -13.82
N ASN A 65 -9.48 -6.53 -13.48
CA ASN A 65 -9.95 -7.10 -12.23
C ASN A 65 -9.32 -6.44 -10.98
N LEU A 66 -8.05 -6.03 -11.04
CA LEU A 66 -7.37 -5.33 -9.95
C LEU A 66 -7.90 -3.91 -9.74
N LEU A 67 -8.44 -3.30 -10.80
CA LEU A 67 -8.97 -1.93 -10.79
C LEU A 67 -10.47 -1.89 -10.49
N SER A 68 -11.15 -3.03 -10.54
CA SER A 68 -12.60 -3.13 -10.35
C SER A 68 -12.95 -3.46 -8.91
N ARG A 69 -13.96 -2.76 -8.35
CA ARG A 69 -14.50 -3.10 -7.02
C ARG A 69 -15.55 -4.21 -7.16
N GLN A 70 -15.12 -5.46 -7.09
CA GLN A 70 -16.00 -6.65 -7.18
C GLN A 70 -16.62 -7.07 -5.83
N GLY A 71 -16.63 -6.22 -4.81
CA GLY A 71 -17.22 -6.56 -3.53
C GLY A 71 -17.01 -5.55 -2.41
N VAL A 72 -17.37 -5.97 -1.20
CA VAL A 72 -17.17 -5.19 0.03
C VAL A 72 -15.70 -5.18 0.46
N GLU A 73 -14.97 -6.27 0.19
CA GLU A 73 -13.58 -6.47 0.61
C GLU A 73 -12.61 -6.56 -0.57
N TYR A 74 -11.37 -6.09 -0.36
CA TYR A 74 -10.28 -6.18 -1.33
C TYR A 74 -9.60 -7.53 -1.26
N THR A 75 -9.38 -8.15 -2.43
CA THR A 75 -8.63 -9.41 -2.57
C THR A 75 -7.14 -9.19 -2.26
N LYS A 76 -6.40 -10.26 -1.94
CA LYS A 76 -4.96 -10.16 -1.67
C LYS A 76 -4.21 -9.49 -2.82
N ALA A 77 -4.46 -9.92 -4.06
CA ALA A 77 -3.83 -9.34 -5.25
C ALA A 77 -4.13 -7.84 -5.41
N GLN A 78 -5.35 -7.39 -5.09
CA GLN A 78 -5.71 -5.97 -5.10
C GLN A 78 -4.99 -5.18 -4.00
N ARG A 79 -4.84 -5.77 -2.81
CA ARG A 79 -4.09 -5.14 -1.71
C ARG A 79 -2.61 -5.00 -2.08
N ASP A 80 -2.01 -6.08 -2.56
CA ASP A 80 -0.60 -6.12 -2.97
C ASP A 80 -0.34 -5.10 -4.08
N PHE A 81 -1.17 -5.07 -5.13
CA PHE A 81 -1.09 -4.08 -6.19
C PHE A 81 -1.18 -2.63 -5.67
N ALA A 82 -2.18 -2.34 -4.83
CA ALA A 82 -2.37 -1.00 -4.31
C ALA A 82 -1.22 -0.55 -3.38
N LEU A 83 -0.68 -1.48 -2.57
CA LEU A 83 0.47 -1.21 -1.72
C LEU A 83 1.72 -0.94 -2.55
N THR A 84 2.05 -1.81 -3.52
CA THR A 84 3.21 -1.63 -4.41
C THR A 84 3.13 -0.29 -5.14
N LEU A 85 1.98 0.01 -5.76
CA LEU A 85 1.78 1.27 -6.48
C LEU A 85 1.96 2.50 -5.58
N HIS A 86 1.50 2.43 -4.33
CA HIS A 86 1.64 3.53 -3.38
C HIS A 86 3.09 3.68 -2.88
N LEU A 87 3.80 2.57 -2.65
CA LEU A 87 5.20 2.57 -2.22
C LEU A 87 6.13 3.10 -3.31
N ASP A 88 5.92 2.70 -4.56
CA ASP A 88 6.74 3.14 -5.69
C ASP A 88 6.46 4.58 -6.11
N GLY A 89 5.23 5.05 -5.96
CA GLY A 89 4.83 6.38 -6.41
C GLY A 89 3.57 6.92 -5.74
N PRO A 90 3.67 7.51 -4.54
CA PRO A 90 2.50 8.06 -3.83
C PRO A 90 1.74 9.10 -4.66
N LYS A 91 2.47 9.94 -5.42
CA LYS A 91 1.88 10.97 -6.29
C LYS A 91 1.10 10.34 -7.45
N ALA A 92 1.64 9.29 -8.06
CA ALA A 92 0.97 8.54 -9.13
C ALA A 92 -0.28 7.86 -8.58
N TYR A 93 -0.19 7.25 -7.39
CA TYR A 93 -1.34 6.66 -6.70
C TYR A 93 -2.48 7.68 -6.49
N HIS A 94 -2.15 8.86 -5.98
CA HIS A 94 -3.10 9.96 -5.81
C HIS A 94 -3.70 10.43 -7.13
N TYR A 95 -2.88 10.62 -8.17
CA TYR A 95 -3.39 10.99 -9.49
C TYR A 95 -4.38 9.95 -10.05
N LEU A 96 -4.03 8.66 -9.99
CA LEU A 96 -4.88 7.57 -10.47
C LEU A 96 -6.21 7.50 -9.71
N ARG A 97 -6.17 7.68 -8.39
CA ARG A 97 -7.35 7.65 -7.53
C ARG A 97 -8.21 8.92 -7.67
N ASP A 98 -7.59 10.08 -7.52
CA ASP A 98 -8.30 11.36 -7.32
C ASP A 98 -8.60 12.05 -8.65
N THR A 99 -7.71 11.95 -9.65
CA THR A 99 -7.88 12.57 -10.97
C THR A 99 -8.49 11.62 -12.00
N LEU A 100 -8.01 10.37 -12.09
CA LEU A 100 -8.57 9.38 -13.03
C LEU A 100 -9.73 8.57 -12.45
N HIS A 101 -10.12 8.81 -11.19
CA HIS A 101 -11.24 8.16 -10.51
C HIS A 101 -11.19 6.63 -10.53
N ILE A 102 -9.97 6.06 -10.55
CA ILE A 102 -9.77 4.62 -10.45
C ILE A 102 -10.12 4.18 -9.02
N GLN A 103 -10.81 3.04 -8.90
CA GLN A 103 -11.32 2.49 -7.64
C GLN A 103 -10.21 1.85 -6.79
N LEU A 104 -9.24 2.66 -6.36
CA LEU A 104 -8.17 2.22 -5.47
C LEU A 104 -8.59 2.33 -3.99
N PRO A 105 -7.95 1.58 -3.06
CA PRO A 105 -8.13 1.75 -1.62
C PRO A 105 -7.73 3.14 -1.13
N HIS A 106 -8.34 3.62 -0.04
CA HIS A 106 -7.94 4.90 0.54
C HIS A 106 -6.55 4.77 1.18
N PRO A 107 -5.66 5.80 1.13
CA PRO A 107 -4.35 5.74 1.77
C PRO A 107 -4.38 5.31 3.25
N SER A 108 -5.41 5.71 4.01
CA SER A 108 -5.60 5.23 5.40
C SER A 108 -5.82 3.72 5.51
N SER A 109 -6.43 3.09 4.50
CA SER A 109 -6.56 1.63 4.43
C SER A 109 -5.22 0.97 4.16
N LEU A 110 -4.37 1.57 3.30
CA LEU A 110 -3.01 1.12 3.05
C LEU A 110 -2.17 1.21 4.32
N GLN A 111 -2.22 2.36 5.01
CA GLN A 111 -1.55 2.55 6.30
C GLN A 111 -1.97 1.48 7.30
N ARG A 112 -3.27 1.21 7.44
CA ARG A 112 -3.76 0.15 8.34
C ARG A 112 -3.22 -1.24 7.96
N TRP A 113 -3.10 -1.55 6.67
CA TRP A 113 -2.50 -2.82 6.24
C TRP A 113 -1.02 -2.87 6.59
N LEU A 114 -0.28 -1.79 6.39
CA LEU A 114 1.15 -1.69 6.74
C LEU A 114 1.38 -1.69 8.27
N SER A 115 0.48 -1.11 9.06
CA SER A 115 0.56 -1.09 10.53
C SER A 115 0.50 -2.48 11.18
N SER A 116 0.03 -3.49 10.45
CA SER A 116 0.07 -4.88 10.93
C SER A 116 1.46 -5.52 10.82
N LEU A 117 2.40 -4.88 10.11
CA LEU A 117 3.78 -5.35 10.00
C LEU A 117 4.53 -4.94 11.27
N ASP A 118 5.01 -5.93 12.01
CA ASP A 118 5.86 -5.69 13.17
C ASP A 118 7.22 -5.15 12.70
N ALA A 119 7.40 -3.83 12.83
CA ALA A 119 8.61 -3.11 12.47
C ALA A 119 9.51 -2.85 13.70
N ARG A 120 9.34 -3.61 14.78
CA ARG A 120 10.14 -3.44 16.00
C ARG A 120 11.64 -3.62 15.71
N PRO A 121 12.50 -2.86 16.40
CA PRO A 121 13.94 -3.07 16.37
C PRO A 121 14.30 -4.52 16.68
N GLY A 122 15.34 -5.01 16.01
CA GLY A 122 15.77 -6.39 16.14
C GLY A 122 15.61 -7.23 14.88
N LEU A 123 15.65 -8.55 15.09
CA LEU A 123 15.91 -9.50 14.02
C LEU A 123 14.59 -9.98 13.41
N ASN A 124 14.36 -9.65 12.13
CA ASN A 124 13.14 -10.05 11.44
C ASN A 124 13.16 -11.55 11.12
N LYS A 125 12.53 -12.36 11.99
CA LYS A 125 12.45 -13.83 11.83
C LYS A 125 11.72 -14.22 10.55
N MET A 126 10.67 -13.51 10.16
CA MET A 126 9.92 -13.80 8.94
C MET A 126 10.81 -13.71 7.69
N MET A 127 11.72 -12.72 7.64
CA MET A 127 12.70 -12.59 6.57
C MET A 127 13.76 -13.70 6.60
N LEU A 128 14.19 -14.15 7.79
CA LEU A 128 15.09 -15.31 7.92
C LEU A 128 14.43 -16.59 7.39
N ASP A 129 13.22 -16.89 7.84
CA ASP A 129 12.47 -18.07 7.44
C ASP A 129 12.21 -18.08 5.93
N MET A 130 11.92 -16.91 5.35
CA MET A 130 11.77 -16.78 3.90
C MET A 130 13.07 -17.15 3.16
N LEU A 131 14.21 -16.67 3.63
CA LEU A 131 15.50 -16.97 3.00
C LEU A 131 15.92 -18.43 3.19
N GLU A 132 15.58 -19.04 4.33
CA GLU A 132 15.79 -20.46 4.54
C GLU A 132 14.98 -21.30 3.54
N ARG A 133 13.70 -20.96 3.32
CA ARG A 133 12.88 -21.61 2.29
C ARG A 133 13.46 -21.43 0.89
N GLN A 134 13.93 -20.22 0.55
CA GLN A 134 14.55 -19.96 -0.75
C GLN A 134 15.84 -20.77 -0.94
N ARG A 135 16.63 -20.96 0.13
CA ARG A 135 17.80 -21.84 0.11
C ARG A 135 17.45 -23.29 -0.18
N GLN A 136 16.35 -23.80 0.36
CA GLN A 136 15.91 -25.17 0.08
C GLN A 136 15.52 -25.36 -1.40
N VAL A 137 15.05 -24.30 -2.06
CA VAL A 137 14.67 -24.32 -3.48
C VAL A 137 15.89 -24.16 -4.40
N ASP A 138 16.79 -23.23 -4.07
CA ASP A 138 17.96 -22.89 -4.88
C ASP A 138 19.18 -22.65 -3.98
N GLU A 139 19.85 -23.74 -3.62
CA GLU A 139 21.02 -23.70 -2.74
C GLU A 139 22.21 -22.97 -3.38
N VAL A 140 22.36 -23.03 -4.70
CA VAL A 140 23.45 -22.33 -5.39
C VAL A 140 23.30 -20.82 -5.23
N LYS A 141 22.07 -20.30 -5.34
CA LYS A 141 21.80 -18.86 -5.28
C LYS A 141 21.71 -18.30 -3.86
N TYR A 142 21.27 -19.10 -2.89
CA TYR A 142 20.99 -18.66 -1.52
C TYR A 142 21.90 -19.30 -0.45
N GLY A 143 22.78 -20.24 -0.83
CA GLY A 143 23.66 -20.96 0.10
C GLY A 143 24.86 -20.13 0.59
N CYS A 144 25.34 -19.18 -0.22
CA CYS A 144 26.46 -18.31 0.12
C CYS A 144 26.02 -16.84 0.23
N VAL A 145 26.22 -16.26 1.42
CA VAL A 145 25.83 -14.88 1.73
C VAL A 145 26.95 -14.12 2.44
N THR A 146 26.95 -12.80 2.28
CA THR A 146 27.76 -11.86 3.06
C THR A 146 26.84 -11.01 3.94
N LEU A 147 27.25 -10.78 5.18
CA LEU A 147 26.58 -9.87 6.10
C LEU A 147 27.28 -8.52 6.06
N MET A 148 26.58 -7.49 5.60
CA MET A 148 27.02 -6.10 5.63
C MET A 148 26.44 -5.42 6.87
N LEU A 149 27.27 -4.62 7.53
CA LEU A 149 26.93 -3.81 8.68
C LEU A 149 27.24 -2.36 8.36
N ASP A 150 26.30 -1.47 8.66
CA ASP A 150 26.51 -0.03 8.53
C ASP A 150 25.75 0.71 9.64
N ALA A 151 26.20 1.92 9.99
CA ALA A 151 25.55 2.80 10.95
C ALA A 151 25.09 4.07 10.24
N MET A 152 23.82 4.44 10.43
CA MET A 152 23.24 5.63 9.80
C MET A 152 22.81 6.62 10.88
N SER A 153 23.33 7.84 10.82
CA SER A 153 22.88 8.91 11.72
C SER A 153 21.39 9.21 11.51
N ILE A 154 20.67 9.32 12.63
CA ILE A 154 19.25 9.69 12.68
C ILE A 154 19.05 10.97 13.48
N LYS A 155 17.90 11.61 13.28
CA LYS A 155 17.54 12.78 14.06
C LYS A 155 17.15 12.36 15.48
N ASN A 156 17.84 12.91 16.47
CA ASN A 156 17.50 12.75 17.89
C ASN A 156 16.09 13.31 18.13
N HIS A 157 15.11 12.42 18.29
CA HIS A 157 13.73 12.81 18.48
C HIS A 157 12.94 11.67 19.13
N VAL A 158 12.29 11.98 20.24
CA VAL A 158 11.41 11.06 20.95
C VAL A 158 9.97 11.25 20.49
N GLN A 159 9.31 10.16 20.11
CA GLN A 159 7.91 10.14 19.69
C GLN A 159 7.10 9.16 20.54
N TYR A 160 5.92 9.59 20.97
CA TYR A 160 4.95 8.71 21.60
C TYR A 160 3.99 8.18 20.56
N ASP A 161 3.85 6.86 20.46
CA ASP A 161 2.78 6.23 19.68
C ASP A 161 1.60 5.88 20.60
N PRO A 162 0.44 6.55 20.45
CA PRO A 162 -0.74 6.24 21.25
C PRO A 162 -1.32 4.84 21.00
N GLN A 163 -1.05 4.22 19.84
CA GLN A 163 -1.63 2.92 19.50
C GLN A 163 -0.93 1.76 20.22
N THR A 164 0.39 1.82 20.30
CA THR A 164 1.22 0.82 21.00
C THR A 164 1.51 1.21 22.44
N GLN A 165 1.20 2.45 22.84
CA GLN A 165 1.54 3.05 24.14
C GLN A 165 3.04 3.01 24.43
N THR A 166 3.88 3.05 23.39
CA THR A 166 5.34 3.00 23.52
C THR A 166 5.98 4.32 23.11
N MET A 167 7.08 4.64 23.79
CA MET A 167 7.97 5.74 23.41
C MET A 167 9.03 5.21 22.45
N PHE A 168 9.22 5.89 21.33
CA PHE A 168 10.25 5.64 20.32
C PHE A 168 11.29 6.76 20.34
N GLY A 169 12.52 6.47 19.92
CA GLY A 169 13.61 7.45 19.83
C GLY A 169 14.69 7.31 20.92
N TYR A 170 14.57 6.28 21.76
CA TYR A 170 15.63 5.85 22.68
C TYR A 170 16.48 4.76 22.04
N VAL A 171 17.67 4.55 22.60
CA VAL A 171 18.54 3.42 22.25
C VAL A 171 17.81 2.12 22.54
N ASP A 172 17.82 1.20 21.57
CA ASP A 172 17.21 -0.12 21.71
C ASP A 172 18.10 -1.14 21.00
N MET A 173 18.94 -1.82 21.79
CA MET A 173 19.84 -2.87 21.31
C MET A 173 19.18 -4.26 21.28
N GLY A 174 17.86 -4.34 21.52
CA GLY A 174 17.09 -5.59 21.55
C GLY A 174 17.33 -6.47 22.78
N ASP A 175 18.01 -5.95 23.80
CA ASP A 175 18.22 -6.59 25.10
C ASP A 175 17.08 -6.32 26.09
N ARG A 176 16.07 -5.52 25.68
CA ARG A 176 14.92 -5.08 26.47
C ARG A 176 15.31 -4.24 27.69
N LEU A 177 16.51 -3.68 27.71
CA LEU A 177 16.86 -2.65 28.67
C LEU A 177 16.25 -1.35 28.16
N ASN A 178 15.42 -0.71 28.98
CA ASN A 178 14.89 0.61 28.67
C ASN A 178 16.00 1.62 28.93
N GLU A 179 16.87 1.82 27.94
CA GLU A 179 17.84 2.90 27.99
C GLU A 179 17.12 4.23 27.87
N THR A 180 17.52 5.20 28.71
CA THR A 180 16.96 6.56 28.70
C THR A 180 17.67 7.48 27.71
N ASP A 181 18.74 6.99 27.09
CA ASP A 181 19.56 7.76 26.16
C ASP A 181 18.87 7.81 24.79
N MET A 182 18.87 8.99 24.19
CA MET A 182 18.28 9.19 22.87
C MET A 182 19.18 8.57 21.81
N ALA A 183 18.58 7.83 20.89
CA ALA A 183 19.34 7.27 19.77
C ALA A 183 19.73 8.37 18.78
N SER A 184 21.02 8.38 18.42
CA SER A 184 21.61 9.27 17.42
C SER A 184 21.96 8.54 16.11
N GLU A 185 22.04 7.21 16.17
CA GLU A 185 22.39 6.37 15.04
C GLU A 185 21.46 5.16 14.96
N VAL A 186 21.41 4.53 13.78
CA VAL A 186 20.76 3.25 13.55
C VAL A 186 21.74 2.29 12.91
N LEU A 187 22.01 1.19 13.60
CA LEU A 187 22.82 0.09 13.12
C LEU A 187 22.02 -0.83 12.21
N VAL A 188 22.32 -0.84 10.92
CA VAL A 188 21.63 -1.61 9.88
C VAL A 188 22.44 -2.83 9.46
N PHE A 189 21.79 -3.99 9.43
CA PHE A 189 22.37 -5.25 8.95
C PHE A 189 21.68 -5.66 7.65
N MET A 190 22.47 -5.92 6.61
CA MET A 190 21.99 -6.36 5.31
C MET A 190 22.66 -7.67 4.91
N VAL A 191 21.85 -8.66 4.54
CA VAL A 191 22.36 -9.91 3.97
C VAL A 191 22.35 -9.81 2.46
N VAL A 192 23.48 -10.10 1.84
CA VAL A 192 23.67 -10.03 0.38
C VAL A 192 24.09 -11.40 -0.13
N GLY A 193 23.38 -11.91 -1.14
CA GLY A 193 23.75 -13.13 -1.83
C GLY A 193 25.02 -12.94 -2.66
N LEU A 194 25.97 -13.87 -2.55
CA LEU A 194 27.20 -13.81 -3.35
C LEU A 194 26.97 -14.29 -4.78
N GLN A 195 26.17 -15.33 -4.94
CA GLN A 195 25.88 -15.94 -6.24
C GLN A 195 24.54 -15.50 -6.82
N GLY A 196 23.55 -15.23 -5.96
CA GLY A 196 22.32 -14.58 -6.34
C GLY A 196 22.41 -13.09 -6.08
N TYR A 197 22.27 -12.27 -7.12
CA TYR A 197 22.19 -10.80 -7.04
C TYR A 197 20.94 -10.33 -6.26
N TRP A 198 20.82 -10.66 -4.99
CA TRP A 198 19.73 -10.27 -4.09
C TRP A 198 20.28 -9.68 -2.79
N LYS A 199 19.51 -8.77 -2.19
CA LYS A 199 19.83 -8.09 -0.93
C LYS A 199 18.60 -8.12 -0.03
N ALA A 200 18.78 -8.39 1.25
CA ALA A 200 17.71 -8.41 2.23
C ALA A 200 18.15 -7.68 3.52
N PRO A 201 17.55 -6.54 3.87
CA PRO A 201 17.77 -5.93 5.17
C PRO A 201 17.19 -6.85 6.25
N LYS A 202 17.94 -7.08 7.33
CA LYS A 202 17.56 -8.03 8.38
C LYS A 202 17.37 -7.41 9.75
N LYS A 203 17.98 -6.27 10.01
CA LYS A 203 18.06 -5.71 11.37
C LYS A 203 18.32 -4.21 11.30
N SER A 204 17.66 -3.46 12.17
CA SER A 204 17.96 -2.07 12.48
C SER A 204 17.87 -1.90 14.00
N PHE A 205 18.90 -1.34 14.62
CA PHE A 205 18.89 -0.99 16.04
C PHE A 205 19.25 0.47 16.23
N PRO A 206 18.45 1.24 16.96
CA PRO A 206 18.85 2.56 17.42
C PRO A 206 20.03 2.46 18.40
N THR A 207 21.10 3.22 18.18
CA THR A 207 22.35 3.26 18.97
C THR A 207 22.73 4.68 19.38
N PHE A 208 23.60 4.81 20.38
CA PHE A 208 24.31 6.04 20.74
C PHE A 208 25.77 5.98 20.29
N GLU A 209 26.46 7.13 20.25
CA GLU A 209 27.85 7.31 19.80
C GLU A 209 28.90 6.68 20.72
#